data_AF-A0A009MLY7-F1
#
_entry.id   AF-A0A009MLY7-F1
#
_cell.length_a   1.000
_cell.length_b   1.000
_cell.length_c   1.000
_cell.angle_alpha   90.00
_cell.angle_beta   90.00
_cell.angle_gamma   90.00
#
_symmetry.space_group_name_H-M   'P 1'
#
loop_
_entity.id
_entity.type
_entity.pdbx_description
1 polymer ?
#
loop_
_entity_poly.entity_id
_entity_poly.type
_entity_poly.pdbx_seq_one_letter_code
_entity_poly.pdbx_strand_id
1 'polypeptide(L)'
;MQNSSGKKTKYHHVDPNSLSFKLFLVYDIFMVFIIIFNLFCLATNFFLMSSIGAWFFEHIHLPQVLSFYRTSLHPWVITSEAWFIGFLIIELLVRWAIAIINKHHKRWFFFPFIHWYEILAIIPQLRFLRLFRAGIIAYRLHELGYPVVPESWRKTGLFYYRVVMEELSDRVVITVIDGIRYELETSSSHKQIIHDLVNHHREQFTVALTALLQESLATALKEQKPAITKGVGKIVDQAIIDTPELTQLLRLIPLVGGRIEQQIQSIGQRLGENISAGLIEPLIEGSQDAPNPTYQLISQRVSEININNRQLEQLVESVVFETLESVRKQVKVKQWQQTLAEYDRIKE
;
A
#
# COMPACT_ATOMS: atom_id res chain seq x y z
N MET A 1 27.56 14.68 1.45
CA MET A 1 28.27 14.01 0.34
C MET A 1 27.90 12.54 0.35
N GLN A 2 26.87 12.16 -0.41
CA GLN A 2 26.46 10.76 -0.58
C GLN A 2 26.52 10.40 -2.06
N ASN A 3 27.25 9.32 -2.31
CA ASN A 3 27.66 8.78 -3.59
C ASN A 3 26.42 8.39 -4.42
N SER A 4 26.14 9.12 -5.50
CA SER A 4 25.13 8.73 -6.47
C SER A 4 25.65 7.50 -7.22
N SER A 5 25.20 6.31 -6.80
CA SER A 5 25.37 5.08 -7.55
C SER A 5 24.74 5.26 -8.93
N GLY A 6 25.57 5.54 -9.93
CA GLY A 6 25.17 5.65 -11.32
C GLY A 6 24.49 4.37 -11.74
N LYS A 7 23.21 4.47 -12.12
CA LYS A 7 22.46 3.38 -12.75
C LYS A 7 23.25 2.92 -13.98
N LYS A 8 23.95 1.79 -13.86
CA LYS A 8 24.58 1.10 -14.99
C LYS A 8 23.47 0.54 -15.87
N THR A 9 23.18 1.23 -16.96
CA THR A 9 22.29 0.76 -18.02
C THR A 9 22.92 -0.45 -18.71
N LYS A 10 22.07 -1.43 -19.03
CA LYS A 10 22.41 -2.83 -19.37
C LYS A 10 23.19 -3.03 -20.68
N TYR A 11 23.57 -1.95 -21.38
CA TYR A 11 24.13 -1.97 -22.73
C TYR A 11 25.46 -1.23 -22.87
N HIS A 12 26.15 -0.91 -21.78
CA HIS A 12 27.50 -0.30 -21.79
C HIS A 12 28.64 -1.26 -22.22
N HIS A 13 28.32 -2.30 -23.01
CA HIS A 13 29.25 -3.34 -23.42
C HIS A 13 29.64 -3.29 -24.90
N VAL A 14 29.40 -2.16 -25.57
CA VAL A 14 29.85 -1.98 -26.95
C VAL A 14 30.64 -0.68 -27.05
N ASP A 15 31.95 -0.81 -27.26
CA ASP A 15 32.86 0.31 -27.48
C ASP A 15 32.34 1.19 -28.64
N PRO A 16 32.16 2.51 -28.44
CA PRO A 16 31.62 3.42 -29.45
C PRO A 16 32.53 3.57 -30.68
N ASN A 17 33.75 3.01 -30.64
CA ASN A 17 34.73 3.01 -31.73
C ASN A 17 34.93 1.65 -32.44
N SER A 18 34.17 0.60 -32.09
CA SER A 18 34.29 -0.68 -32.80
C SER A 18 33.65 -0.63 -34.20
N LEU A 19 34.35 -1.13 -35.22
CA LEU A 19 33.83 -1.20 -36.60
C LEU A 19 32.52 -2.00 -36.69
N SER A 20 32.36 -3.04 -35.86
CA SER A 20 31.15 -3.84 -35.74
C SER A 20 29.94 -3.02 -35.27
N PHE A 21 30.15 -2.03 -34.39
CA PHE A 21 29.10 -1.13 -33.91
C PHE A 21 28.67 -0.10 -34.96
N LYS A 22 29.63 0.49 -35.69
CA LYS A 22 29.31 1.37 -36.83
C LYS A 22 28.56 0.62 -37.93
N LEU A 23 28.95 -0.62 -38.22
CA LEU A 23 28.26 -1.48 -39.20
C LEU A 23 26.83 -1.83 -38.73
N PHE A 24 26.63 -2.14 -37.46
CA PHE A 24 25.31 -2.41 -36.90
C PHE A 24 24.40 -1.18 -36.94
N LEU A 25 24.95 0.01 -36.64
CA LEU A 25 24.21 1.27 -36.67
C LEU A 25 23.82 1.68 -38.09
N VAL A 26 24.74 1.55 -39.06
CA VAL A 26 24.45 1.78 -40.48
C VAL A 26 23.39 0.81 -40.99
N TYR A 27 23.46 -0.46 -40.60
CA TYR A 27 22.44 -1.47 -40.91
C TYR A 27 21.08 -1.10 -40.32
N ASP A 28 21.02 -0.70 -39.04
CA ASP A 28 19.77 -0.29 -38.39
C ASP A 28 19.16 0.97 -39.04
N ILE A 29 19.98 1.96 -39.43
CA ILE A 29 19.52 3.16 -40.17
C ILE A 29 18.98 2.76 -41.56
N PHE A 30 19.69 1.91 -42.28
CA PHE A 30 19.27 1.43 -43.59
C PHE A 30 17.93 0.66 -43.49
N MET A 31 17.79 -0.18 -42.46
CA MET A 31 16.55 -0.89 -42.17
C MET A 31 15.39 0.05 -41.86
N VAL A 32 15.61 1.08 -41.04
CA VAL A 32 14.59 2.11 -40.77
C VAL A 32 14.20 2.86 -42.03
N PHE A 33 15.17 3.22 -42.87
CA PHE A 33 14.92 3.88 -44.13
C PHE A 33 14.03 3.02 -45.04
N ILE A 34 14.33 1.72 -45.19
CA ILE A 34 13.50 0.81 -45.97
C ILE A 34 12.10 0.68 -45.36
N ILE A 35 11.97 0.61 -44.03
CA ILE A 35 10.67 0.56 -43.35
C ILE A 35 9.84 1.81 -43.63
N ILE A 36 10.45 3.01 -43.51
CA ILE A 36 9.78 4.29 -43.77
C ILE A 36 9.38 4.38 -45.24
N PHE A 37 10.26 3.99 -46.16
CA PHE A 37 9.96 3.96 -47.59
C PHE A 37 8.85 2.96 -47.92
N ASN A 38 8.87 1.76 -47.36
CA ASN A 38 7.82 0.76 -47.51
C ASN A 38 6.48 1.28 -46.98
N LEU A 39 6.48 1.92 -45.81
CA LEU A 39 5.28 2.51 -45.22
C LEU A 39 4.76 3.68 -46.06
N PHE A 40 5.65 4.49 -46.64
CA PHE A 40 5.30 5.58 -47.54
C PHE A 40 4.67 5.08 -48.85
N CYS A 41 5.27 4.06 -49.48
CA CYS A 41 4.70 3.41 -50.66
C CYS A 41 3.30 2.85 -50.39
N LEU A 42 3.10 2.30 -49.19
CA LEU A 42 1.83 1.70 -48.79
C LEU A 42 0.78 2.75 -48.42
N ALA A 43 1.17 3.84 -47.76
CA ALA A 43 0.31 4.98 -47.51
C ALA A 43 -0.14 5.64 -48.81
N THR A 44 0.78 5.78 -49.76
CA THR A 44 0.51 6.27 -51.12
C THR A 44 -0.44 5.32 -51.86
N ASN A 45 -0.23 4.00 -51.75
CA ASN A 45 -1.12 3.00 -52.32
C ASN A 45 -2.54 3.07 -51.73
N PHE A 46 -2.65 3.18 -50.40
CA PHE A 46 -3.93 3.33 -49.71
C PHE A 46 -4.63 4.63 -50.14
N PHE A 47 -3.90 5.74 -50.24
CA PHE A 47 -4.43 7.01 -50.70
C PHE A 47 -4.95 6.93 -52.15
N LEU A 48 -4.17 6.32 -53.06
CA LEU A 48 -4.52 6.19 -54.49
C LEU A 48 -5.67 5.19 -54.76
N MET A 49 -5.85 4.19 -53.89
CA MET A 49 -7.01 3.29 -53.94
C MET A 49 -8.25 3.87 -53.26
N SER A 50 -8.09 4.78 -52.30
CA SER A 50 -9.20 5.41 -51.58
C SER A 50 -10.01 6.37 -52.46
N SER A 51 -11.27 6.62 -52.09
CA SER A 51 -12.17 7.57 -52.75
C SER A 51 -11.63 9.01 -52.73
N ILE A 52 -10.82 9.35 -51.72
CA ILE A 52 -10.14 10.65 -51.62
C ILE A 52 -9.09 10.82 -52.74
N GLY A 53 -8.32 9.77 -53.06
CA GLY A 53 -7.33 9.82 -54.14
C GLY A 53 -7.99 9.90 -55.51
N ALA A 54 -9.11 9.21 -55.71
CA ALA A 54 -9.89 9.31 -56.94
C ALA A 54 -10.38 10.75 -57.17
N TRP A 55 -10.97 11.37 -56.15
CA TRP A 55 -11.44 12.75 -56.20
C TRP A 55 -10.31 13.77 -56.48
N PHE A 56 -9.14 13.60 -55.85
CA PHE A 56 -7.99 14.49 -56.03
C PHE A 56 -7.40 14.44 -57.45
N PHE A 57 -7.24 13.23 -58.02
CA PHE A 57 -6.69 13.06 -59.37
C PHE A 57 -7.68 13.41 -60.48
N GLU A 58 -8.98 13.32 -60.20
CA GLU A 58 -10.05 13.81 -61.09
C GLU A 58 -10.03 15.35 -61.16
N HIS A 59 -9.79 16.03 -60.02
CA HIS A 59 -9.71 17.48 -59.95
C HIS A 59 -8.46 18.07 -60.64
N ILE A 60 -7.36 17.32 -60.72
CA ILE A 60 -6.10 17.73 -61.39
C ILE A 60 -6.07 17.30 -62.88
N HIS A 61 -7.15 16.70 -63.39
CA HIS A 61 -7.26 16.23 -64.78
C HIS A 61 -6.18 15.21 -65.20
N LEU A 62 -5.70 14.35 -64.30
CA LEU A 62 -4.76 13.26 -64.59
C LEU A 62 -5.33 11.86 -64.29
N PRO A 63 -6.51 11.48 -64.84
CA PRO A 63 -7.13 10.18 -64.57
C PRO A 63 -6.35 9.00 -65.17
N GLN A 64 -5.56 9.23 -66.23
CA GLN A 64 -4.70 8.21 -66.86
C GLN A 64 -3.53 7.76 -65.97
N VAL A 65 -3.01 8.63 -65.12
CA VAL A 65 -1.93 8.29 -64.17
C VAL A 65 -2.49 7.41 -63.05
N LEU A 66 -3.72 7.69 -62.60
CA LEU A 66 -4.41 6.90 -61.59
C LEU A 66 -4.79 5.50 -62.10
N SER A 67 -5.25 5.38 -63.35
CA SER A 67 -5.57 4.08 -63.96
C SER A 67 -4.31 3.24 -64.21
N PHE A 68 -3.23 3.84 -64.71
CA PHE A 68 -1.93 3.15 -64.86
C PHE A 68 -1.38 2.66 -63.52
N TYR A 69 -1.51 3.45 -62.44
CA TYR A 69 -1.12 3.02 -61.10
C TYR A 69 -1.93 1.81 -60.61
N ARG A 70 -3.26 1.86 -60.77
CA ARG A 70 -4.17 0.78 -60.32
C ARG A 70 -3.95 -0.53 -61.08
N THR A 71 -3.65 -0.46 -62.37
CA THR A 71 -3.50 -1.67 -63.20
C THR A 71 -2.08 -2.23 -63.15
N SER A 72 -1.06 -1.37 -63.21
CA SER A 72 0.33 -1.81 -63.41
C SER A 72 1.19 -1.73 -62.15
N LEU A 73 0.97 -0.77 -61.24
CA LEU A 73 1.84 -0.59 -60.06
C LEU A 73 1.29 -1.24 -58.79
N HIS A 74 -0.03 -1.31 -58.63
CA HIS A 74 -0.66 -1.91 -57.46
C HIS A 74 -0.24 -3.38 -57.20
N PRO A 75 -0.17 -4.29 -58.21
CA PRO A 75 0.32 -5.65 -57.99
C PRO A 75 1.77 -5.70 -57.52
N TRP A 76 2.63 -4.82 -58.05
CA TRP A 76 4.04 -4.72 -57.66
C TRP A 76 4.20 -4.24 -56.22
N VAL A 77 3.36 -3.32 -55.75
CA VAL A 77 3.37 -2.87 -54.35
C VAL A 77 3.07 -4.05 -53.41
N ILE A 78 2.03 -4.86 -53.71
CA ILE A 78 1.68 -6.05 -52.91
C ILE A 78 2.81 -7.08 -52.94
N THR A 79 3.37 -7.37 -54.13
CA THR A 79 4.48 -8.33 -54.25
C THR A 79 5.71 -7.86 -53.47
N SER A 80 6.07 -6.58 -53.57
CA SER A 80 7.18 -6.00 -52.80
C SER A 80 6.95 -6.07 -51.29
N GLU A 81 5.68 -5.97 -50.85
CA GLU A 81 5.30 -6.11 -49.45
C GLU A 81 5.49 -7.54 -48.95
N ALA A 82 5.07 -8.54 -49.73
CA ALA A 82 5.27 -9.94 -49.38
C ALA A 82 6.75 -10.30 -49.25
N TRP A 83 7.60 -9.82 -50.18
CA TRP A 83 9.04 -9.98 -50.10
C TRP A 83 9.63 -9.30 -48.86
N PHE A 84 9.15 -8.10 -48.53
CA PHE A 84 9.59 -7.37 -47.34
C PHE A 84 9.23 -8.10 -46.04
N ILE A 85 8.02 -8.66 -45.95
CA ILE A 85 7.59 -9.50 -44.82
C ILE A 85 8.46 -10.75 -44.71
N GLY A 86 8.71 -11.44 -45.83
CA GLY A 86 9.60 -12.60 -45.88
C GLY A 86 11.01 -12.28 -45.40
N PHE A 87 11.56 -11.14 -45.84
CA PHE A 87 12.84 -10.64 -45.38
C PHE A 87 12.86 -10.35 -43.86
N LEU A 88 11.82 -9.71 -43.31
CA LEU A 88 11.71 -9.45 -41.86
C LEU A 88 11.62 -10.74 -41.05
N ILE A 89 10.92 -11.76 -41.54
CA ILE A 89 10.85 -13.08 -40.88
C ILE A 89 12.24 -13.70 -40.85
N ILE A 90 12.95 -13.73 -41.98
CA ILE A 90 14.30 -14.30 -42.07
C ILE A 90 15.25 -13.53 -41.16
N GLU A 91 15.19 -12.20 -41.17
CA GLU A 91 15.98 -11.33 -40.30
C GLU A 91 15.72 -11.63 -38.82
N LEU A 92 14.46 -11.78 -38.41
CA LEU A 92 14.08 -12.15 -37.04
C LEU A 92 14.65 -13.52 -36.66
N LEU A 93 14.56 -14.51 -37.57
CA LEU A 93 15.11 -15.85 -37.35
C LEU A 93 16.64 -15.82 -37.22
N VAL A 94 17.34 -15.05 -38.05
CA VAL A 94 18.80 -14.90 -37.99
C VAL A 94 19.21 -14.22 -36.67
N ARG A 95 18.55 -13.13 -36.27
CA ARG A 95 18.82 -12.48 -34.97
C ARG A 95 18.52 -13.42 -33.79
N TRP A 96 17.45 -14.20 -33.89
CA TRP A 96 17.10 -15.19 -32.87
C TRP A 96 18.18 -16.28 -32.78
N ALA A 97 18.68 -16.78 -33.92
CA ALA A 97 19.78 -17.75 -33.97
C ALA A 97 21.07 -17.19 -33.37
N ILE A 98 21.44 -15.95 -33.71
CA ILE A 98 22.61 -15.27 -33.13
C ILE A 98 22.45 -15.09 -31.61
N ALA A 99 21.25 -14.73 -31.13
CA ALA A 99 20.97 -14.58 -29.71
C ALA A 99 21.03 -15.91 -28.93
N ILE A 100 20.66 -17.02 -29.57
CA ILE A 100 20.84 -18.38 -29.03
C ILE A 100 22.32 -18.71 -28.88
N ILE A 101 23.13 -18.43 -29.92
CA ILE A 101 24.57 -18.70 -29.94
C ILE A 101 25.33 -17.86 -28.89
N ASN A 102 24.99 -16.57 -28.78
CA ASN A 102 25.67 -15.63 -27.87
C ASN A 102 25.21 -15.71 -26.40
N LYS A 103 24.32 -16.64 -26.02
CA LYS A 103 23.81 -16.86 -24.65
C LYS A 103 23.40 -15.58 -23.89
N HIS A 104 22.86 -14.59 -24.59
CA HIS A 104 22.58 -13.26 -24.01
C HIS A 104 21.42 -13.30 -22.98
N HIS A 105 20.61 -14.36 -22.96
CA HIS A 105 19.47 -14.55 -22.06
C HIS A 105 19.49 -15.96 -21.43
N LYS A 106 19.12 -16.07 -20.14
CA LYS A 106 19.15 -17.32 -19.34
C LYS A 106 18.36 -18.49 -19.97
N ARG A 107 17.45 -18.23 -20.91
CA ARG A 107 16.70 -19.22 -21.71
C ARG A 107 16.38 -18.67 -23.10
N TRP A 108 16.50 -19.51 -24.14
CA TRP A 108 16.28 -19.16 -25.55
C TRP A 108 14.86 -18.65 -25.89
N PHE A 109 13.88 -18.96 -25.03
CA PHE A 109 12.46 -18.70 -25.23
C PHE A 109 12.06 -17.27 -24.86
N PHE A 110 12.92 -16.53 -24.16
CA PHE A 110 12.62 -15.14 -23.79
C PHE A 110 12.75 -14.14 -24.96
N PHE A 111 13.48 -14.51 -26.01
CA PHE A 111 13.73 -13.61 -27.14
C PHE A 111 12.43 -13.15 -27.83
N PRO A 112 11.47 -14.04 -28.18
CA PRO A 112 10.14 -13.66 -28.66
C PRO A 112 9.34 -12.74 -27.73
N PHE A 113 9.45 -12.87 -26.40
CA PHE A 113 8.68 -12.05 -25.45
C PHE A 113 9.26 -10.66 -25.27
N ILE A 114 10.58 -10.53 -25.35
CA ILE A 114 11.25 -9.22 -25.31
C ILE A 114 10.99 -8.48 -26.63
N HIS A 115 11.03 -9.20 -27.75
CA HIS A 115 10.81 -8.67 -29.10
C HIS A 115 9.39 -8.92 -29.62
N TRP A 116 8.39 -8.99 -28.74
CA TRP A 116 7.00 -9.27 -29.12
C TRP A 116 6.46 -8.28 -30.16
N TYR A 117 6.93 -7.02 -30.09
CA TYR A 117 6.61 -5.97 -31.05
C TYR A 117 7.12 -6.29 -32.47
N GLU A 118 8.25 -6.98 -32.63
CA GLU A 118 8.78 -7.40 -33.94
C GLU A 118 7.94 -8.52 -34.56
N ILE A 119 7.41 -9.41 -33.72
CA ILE A 119 6.50 -10.48 -34.13
C ILE A 119 5.17 -9.88 -34.60
N LEU A 120 4.62 -8.93 -33.86
CA LEU A 120 3.38 -8.26 -34.28
C LEU A 120 3.57 -7.40 -35.54
N ALA A 121 4.76 -6.81 -35.73
CA ALA A 121 5.07 -5.99 -36.90
C ALA A 121 5.15 -6.77 -38.22
N ILE A 122 5.25 -8.11 -38.15
CA ILE A 122 5.17 -9.01 -39.32
C ILE A 122 3.72 -9.13 -39.81
N ILE A 123 2.73 -8.96 -38.92
CA ILE A 123 1.32 -9.12 -39.25
C ILE A 123 0.87 -8.02 -40.23
N PRO A 124 0.30 -8.38 -41.40
CA PRO A 124 -0.15 -7.41 -42.40
C PRO A 124 -1.23 -6.44 -41.91
N GLN A 125 -1.92 -6.69 -40.81
CA GLN A 125 -2.90 -5.73 -40.27
C GLN A 125 -2.28 -4.72 -39.29
N LEU A 126 -1.11 -5.04 -38.71
CA LEU A 126 -0.43 -4.23 -37.70
C LEU A 126 0.85 -3.58 -38.25
N ARG A 127 0.83 -3.20 -39.53
CA ARG A 127 2.00 -2.69 -40.29
C ARG A 127 2.64 -1.46 -39.64
N PHE A 128 1.82 -0.60 -39.03
CA PHE A 128 2.30 0.59 -38.33
C PHE A 128 3.21 0.25 -37.14
N LEU A 129 3.11 -0.96 -36.58
CA LEU A 129 3.98 -1.39 -35.48
C LEU A 129 5.45 -1.48 -35.89
N ARG A 130 5.76 -1.59 -37.19
CA ARG A 130 7.13 -1.51 -37.70
C ARG A 130 7.80 -0.18 -37.34
N LEU A 131 7.03 0.89 -37.15
CA LEU A 131 7.52 2.19 -36.72
C LEU A 131 8.02 2.18 -35.26
N PHE A 132 7.53 1.27 -34.40
CA PHE A 132 8.10 1.10 -33.06
C PHE A 132 9.58 0.72 -33.11
N ARG A 133 10.02 0.00 -34.16
CA ARG A 133 11.45 -0.29 -34.36
C ARG A 133 12.25 0.99 -34.58
N ALA A 134 11.73 1.95 -35.34
CA ALA A 134 12.34 3.28 -35.48
C ALA A 134 12.39 4.02 -34.13
N GLY A 135 11.33 3.92 -33.31
CA GLY A 135 11.31 4.46 -31.95
C GLY A 135 12.34 3.83 -31.00
N ILE A 136 12.55 2.51 -31.08
CA ILE A 136 13.56 1.81 -30.28
C ILE A 136 14.97 2.17 -30.73
N ILE A 137 15.21 2.33 -32.04
CA ILE A 137 16.49 2.77 -32.58
C ILE A 137 16.75 4.22 -32.17
N ALA A 138 15.74 5.09 -32.19
CA ALA A 138 15.83 6.45 -31.66
C ALA A 138 16.14 6.46 -30.15
N TYR A 139 15.53 5.54 -29.38
CA TYR A 139 15.84 5.36 -27.96
C TYR A 139 17.27 4.85 -27.72
N ARG A 140 17.75 3.87 -28.51
CA ARG A 140 19.15 3.42 -28.44
C ARG A 140 20.12 4.53 -28.82
N LEU A 141 19.81 5.32 -29.85
CA LEU A 141 20.60 6.48 -30.27
C LEU A 141 20.64 7.56 -29.17
N HIS A 142 19.57 7.69 -28.39
CA HIS A 142 19.50 8.54 -27.22
C HIS A 142 20.33 8.04 -26.03
N GLU A 143 20.36 6.73 -25.75
CA GLU A 143 21.27 6.14 -24.74
C GLU A 143 22.76 6.32 -25.12
N LEU A 144 23.06 6.57 -26.39
CA LEU A 144 24.41 6.82 -26.94
C LEU A 144 24.84 8.29 -26.89
N GLY A 145 24.04 9.17 -26.28
CA GLY A 145 24.37 10.58 -26.06
C GLY A 145 23.92 11.54 -27.17
N TYR A 146 23.18 11.07 -28.17
CA TYR A 146 22.51 11.94 -29.14
C TYR A 146 21.09 12.26 -28.66
N PRO A 147 20.75 13.50 -28.27
CA PRO A 147 19.41 13.83 -27.78
C PRO A 147 18.40 13.87 -28.94
N VAL A 148 17.91 12.70 -29.36
CA VAL A 148 16.91 12.56 -30.45
C VAL A 148 15.49 12.82 -29.94
N VAL A 149 15.23 12.65 -28.65
CA VAL A 149 13.90 12.81 -28.04
C VAL A 149 13.87 14.06 -27.15
N PRO A 150 12.94 15.01 -27.37
CA PRO A 150 12.79 16.18 -26.51
C PRO A 150 12.49 15.79 -25.05
N GLU A 151 13.17 16.44 -24.10
CA GLU A 151 12.99 16.28 -22.65
C GLU A 151 11.52 16.37 -22.20
N SER A 152 10.73 17.23 -22.83
CA SER A 152 9.31 17.43 -22.55
C SER A 152 8.48 16.16 -22.76
N TRP A 153 8.72 15.41 -23.84
CA TRP A 153 7.94 14.21 -24.16
C TRP A 153 8.21 13.09 -23.15
N ARG A 154 9.45 13.00 -22.65
CA ARG A 154 9.84 12.03 -21.61
C ARG A 154 9.16 12.33 -20.28
N LYS A 155 9.16 13.59 -19.85
CA LYS A 155 8.49 14.02 -18.61
C LYS A 155 6.99 13.75 -18.68
N THR A 156 6.36 14.07 -19.81
CA THR A 156 4.94 13.80 -20.05
C THR A 156 4.63 12.29 -20.03
N GLY A 157 5.43 11.46 -20.71
CA GLY A 157 5.22 10.00 -20.71
C GLY A 157 5.37 9.38 -19.32
N LEU A 158 6.37 9.82 -18.55
CA LEU A 158 6.58 9.36 -17.17
C LEU A 158 5.42 9.76 -16.26
N PHE A 159 4.87 10.96 -16.45
CA PHE A 159 3.69 11.43 -15.71
C PHE A 159 2.48 10.52 -15.97
N TYR A 160 2.11 10.28 -17.23
CA TYR A 160 0.98 9.41 -17.56
C TYR A 160 1.18 7.96 -17.10
N TYR A 161 2.41 7.44 -17.20
CA TYR A 161 2.73 6.12 -16.65
C TYR A 161 2.46 6.05 -15.15
N ARG A 162 2.90 7.06 -14.38
CA ARG A 162 2.64 7.14 -12.93
C ARG A 162 1.15 7.24 -12.62
N VAL A 163 0.41 8.08 -13.35
CA VAL A 163 -1.05 8.22 -13.18
C VAL A 163 -1.76 6.87 -13.37
N VAL A 164 -1.46 6.16 -14.46
CA VAL A 164 -2.10 4.85 -14.73
C VAL A 164 -1.70 3.83 -13.67
N MET A 165 -0.43 3.80 -13.28
CA MET A 165 0.06 2.86 -12.27
C MET A 165 -0.56 3.12 -10.89
N GLU A 166 -0.73 4.38 -10.53
CA GLU A 166 -1.42 4.82 -9.30
C GLU A 166 -2.89 4.38 -9.32
N GLU A 167 -3.66 4.71 -10.37
CA GLU A 167 -5.08 4.33 -10.45
C GLU A 167 -5.29 2.81 -10.43
N LEU A 168 -4.38 2.05 -11.07
CA LEU A 168 -4.41 0.58 -11.01
C LEU A 168 -4.08 0.08 -9.61
N SER A 169 -3.04 0.63 -8.98
CA SER A 169 -2.63 0.26 -7.62
C SER A 169 -3.74 0.54 -6.61
N ASP A 170 -4.32 1.74 -6.65
CA ASP A 170 -5.40 2.16 -5.75
C ASP A 170 -6.61 1.22 -5.88
N ARG A 171 -6.97 0.87 -7.11
CA ARG A 171 -8.08 -0.06 -7.36
C ARG A 171 -7.80 -1.45 -6.81
N VAL A 172 -6.59 -1.94 -6.95
CA VAL A 172 -6.19 -3.24 -6.36
C VAL A 172 -6.24 -3.15 -4.84
N VAL A 173 -5.66 -2.12 -4.23
CA VAL A 173 -5.64 -1.95 -2.77
C VAL A 173 -7.05 -1.84 -2.21
N ILE A 174 -7.93 -1.05 -2.82
CA ILE A 174 -9.34 -0.96 -2.41
C ILE A 174 -10.03 -2.32 -2.52
N THR A 175 -9.77 -3.06 -3.60
CA THR A 175 -10.34 -4.41 -3.80
C THR A 175 -9.87 -5.38 -2.73
N VAL A 176 -8.59 -5.34 -2.35
CA VAL A 176 -8.04 -6.17 -1.27
C VAL A 176 -8.63 -5.78 0.08
N ILE A 177 -8.77 -4.48 0.38
CA ILE A 177 -9.39 -4.00 1.63
C ILE A 177 -10.86 -4.44 1.71
N ASP A 178 -11.62 -4.26 0.62
CA ASP A 178 -13.02 -4.68 0.54
C ASP A 178 -13.13 -6.23 0.66
N GLY A 179 -12.15 -6.98 0.13
CA GLY A 179 -12.04 -8.43 0.31
C GLY A 179 -11.76 -8.85 1.76
N ILE A 180 -10.79 -8.22 2.43
CA ILE A 180 -10.51 -8.45 3.85
C ILE A 180 -11.73 -8.14 4.70
N ARG A 181 -12.41 -7.02 4.42
CA ARG A 181 -13.65 -6.65 5.12
C ARG A 181 -14.71 -7.73 4.97
N TYR A 182 -14.94 -8.20 3.73
CA TYR A 182 -15.91 -9.26 3.45
C TYR A 182 -15.57 -10.56 4.19
N GLU A 183 -14.29 -10.96 4.19
CA GLU A 183 -13.83 -12.15 4.93
C GLU A 183 -14.03 -11.99 6.45
N LEU A 184 -13.79 -10.80 7.00
CA LEU A 184 -14.03 -10.51 8.41
C LEU A 184 -15.53 -10.53 8.78
N GLU A 185 -16.41 -10.00 7.92
CA GLU A 185 -17.87 -9.98 8.14
C GLU A 185 -18.50 -11.37 7.99
N THR A 186 -18.00 -12.21 7.08
CA THR A 186 -18.66 -13.48 6.71
C THR A 186 -18.02 -14.73 7.30
N SER A 187 -16.72 -14.69 7.63
CA SER A 187 -16.02 -15.88 8.11
C SER A 187 -16.07 -16.00 9.62
N SER A 188 -16.26 -17.23 10.12
CA SER A 188 -15.98 -17.56 11.52
C SER A 188 -14.49 -17.46 11.87
N SER A 189 -13.61 -17.19 10.90
CA SER A 189 -12.18 -17.01 11.09
C SER A 189 -11.85 -15.70 11.81
N HIS A 190 -12.69 -14.66 11.72
CA HIS A 190 -12.47 -13.43 12.47
C HIS A 190 -12.35 -13.68 13.98
N LYS A 191 -13.12 -14.64 14.52
CA LYS A 191 -13.03 -15.07 15.94
C LYS A 191 -11.67 -15.65 16.27
N GLN A 192 -11.13 -16.49 15.39
CA GLN A 192 -9.80 -17.07 15.56
C GLN A 192 -8.71 -16.01 15.47
N ILE A 193 -8.80 -15.10 14.49
CA ILE A 193 -7.83 -14.01 14.32
C ILE A 193 -7.81 -13.09 15.55
N ILE A 194 -8.98 -12.68 16.05
CA ILE A 194 -9.08 -11.85 17.26
C ILE A 194 -8.54 -12.61 18.48
N HIS A 195 -8.92 -13.88 18.62
CA HIS A 195 -8.46 -14.71 19.72
C HIS A 195 -6.94 -14.87 19.72
N ASP A 196 -6.35 -15.17 18.55
CA ASP A 196 -4.91 -15.31 18.37
C ASP A 196 -4.18 -13.99 18.58
N LEU A 197 -4.72 -12.87 18.08
CA LEU A 197 -4.13 -11.55 18.25
C LEU A 197 -4.06 -11.15 19.72
N VAL A 198 -5.17 -11.28 20.45
CA VAL A 198 -5.18 -10.92 21.87
C VAL A 198 -4.33 -11.90 22.67
N ASN A 199 -4.42 -13.20 22.39
CA ASN A 199 -3.57 -14.21 23.04
C ASN A 199 -2.08 -13.92 22.86
N HIS A 200 -1.67 -13.51 21.66
CA HIS A 200 -0.29 -13.16 21.35
C HIS A 200 0.20 -11.93 22.12
N HIS A 201 -0.68 -10.97 22.37
CA HIS A 201 -0.34 -9.71 23.06
C HIS A 201 -0.73 -9.69 24.54
N ARG A 202 -1.10 -10.83 25.15
CA ARG A 202 -1.57 -10.92 26.54
C ARG A 202 -0.65 -10.26 27.55
N GLU A 203 0.66 -10.47 27.42
CA GLU A 203 1.63 -9.85 28.33
C GLU A 203 1.64 -8.32 28.20
N GLN A 204 1.56 -7.81 26.97
CA GLN A 204 1.51 -6.36 26.73
C GLN A 204 0.21 -5.76 27.29
N PHE A 205 -0.91 -6.45 27.15
CA PHE A 205 -2.17 -6.07 27.79
C PHE A 205 -2.05 -6.04 29.32
N THR A 206 -1.42 -7.04 29.93
CA THR A 206 -1.21 -7.09 31.39
C THR A 206 -0.39 -5.90 31.85
N VAL A 207 0.71 -5.58 31.18
CA VAL A 207 1.56 -4.43 31.52
C VAL A 207 0.81 -3.11 31.36
N ALA A 208 0.13 -2.91 30.22
CA ALA A 208 -0.63 -1.69 29.96
C ALA A 208 -1.77 -1.48 30.95
N LEU A 209 -2.55 -2.53 31.24
CA LEU A 209 -3.65 -2.47 32.21
C LEU A 209 -3.13 -2.21 33.63
N THR A 210 -1.99 -2.82 34.01
CA THR A 210 -1.37 -2.58 35.31
C THR A 210 -0.96 -1.12 35.46
N ALA A 211 -0.33 -0.53 34.43
CA ALA A 211 0.05 0.87 34.43
C ALA A 211 -1.17 1.80 34.52
N LEU A 212 -2.23 1.51 33.76
CA LEU A 212 -3.48 2.26 33.80
C LEU A 212 -4.15 2.20 35.17
N LEU A 213 -4.21 1.03 35.81
CA LEU A 213 -4.76 0.87 37.15
C LEU A 213 -3.92 1.61 38.20
N GLN A 214 -2.59 1.52 38.12
CA GLN A 214 -1.68 2.25 39.00
C GLN A 214 -1.84 3.76 38.87
N GLU A 215 -2.04 4.29 37.66
CA GLU A 215 -2.18 5.72 37.44
C GLU A 215 -3.57 6.24 37.82
N SER A 216 -4.64 5.54 37.40
CA SER A 216 -6.01 6.01 37.59
C SER A 216 -6.59 5.61 38.95
N LEU A 217 -6.59 4.31 39.27
CA LEU A 217 -7.28 3.76 40.43
C LEU A 217 -6.53 4.09 41.72
N ALA A 218 -5.19 4.02 41.73
CA ALA A 218 -4.40 4.38 42.91
C ALA A 218 -4.57 5.88 43.25
N THR A 219 -4.58 6.75 42.23
CA THR A 219 -4.81 8.18 42.41
C THR A 219 -6.22 8.45 42.94
N ALA A 220 -7.25 7.84 42.34
CA ALA A 220 -8.63 7.99 42.80
C ALA A 220 -8.82 7.46 44.24
N LEU A 221 -8.23 6.31 44.59
CA LEU A 221 -8.24 5.77 45.95
C LEU A 221 -7.53 6.70 46.94
N LYS A 222 -6.42 7.31 46.54
CA LYS A 222 -5.67 8.26 47.38
C LYS A 222 -6.48 9.51 47.68
N GLU A 223 -7.18 10.04 46.69
CA GLU A 223 -8.09 11.18 46.85
C GLU A 223 -9.30 10.81 47.72
N GLN A 224 -9.86 9.62 47.55
CA GLN A 224 -11.05 9.17 48.28
C GLN A 224 -10.75 8.58 49.67
N LYS A 225 -9.48 8.29 49.99
CA LYS A 225 -9.03 7.71 51.27
C LYS A 225 -9.66 8.39 52.49
N PRO A 226 -9.65 9.73 52.65
CA PRO A 226 -10.23 10.38 53.82
C PRO A 226 -11.75 10.18 53.94
N ALA A 227 -12.45 10.09 52.82
CA ALA A 227 -13.89 9.85 52.80
C ALA A 227 -14.22 8.40 53.18
N ILE A 228 -13.45 7.44 52.66
CA ILE A 228 -13.64 6.01 52.95
C ILE A 228 -13.32 5.74 54.43
N THR A 229 -12.19 6.20 54.95
CA THR A 229 -11.80 5.95 56.35
C THR A 229 -12.82 6.54 57.33
N LYS A 230 -13.25 7.79 57.11
CA LYS A 230 -14.29 8.44 57.92
C LYS A 230 -15.64 7.74 57.78
N GLY A 231 -15.98 7.24 56.59
CA GLY A 231 -17.19 6.47 56.34
C GLY A 231 -17.20 5.18 57.16
N VAL A 232 -16.12 4.40 57.13
CA VAL A 232 -16.00 3.18 57.93
C VAL A 232 -16.00 3.48 59.43
N GLY A 233 -15.32 4.56 59.86
CA GLY A 233 -15.37 5.01 61.26
C GLY A 233 -16.82 5.22 61.75
N LYS A 234 -17.66 5.89 60.95
CA LYS A 234 -19.08 6.08 61.26
C LYS A 234 -19.89 4.78 61.27
N ILE A 235 -19.59 3.85 60.36
CA ILE A 235 -20.28 2.54 60.33
C ILE A 235 -19.95 1.76 61.60
N VAL A 236 -18.69 1.78 62.06
CA VAL A 236 -18.29 1.12 63.30
C VAL A 236 -18.91 1.78 64.52
N ASP A 237 -18.95 3.11 64.57
CA ASP A 237 -19.63 3.87 65.62
C ASP A 237 -21.12 3.48 65.72
N GLN A 238 -21.82 3.47 64.58
CA GLN A 238 -23.22 3.06 64.51
C GLN A 238 -23.42 1.60 64.91
N ALA A 239 -22.54 0.69 64.47
CA ALA A 239 -22.63 -0.73 64.83
C ALA A 239 -22.45 -0.96 66.34
N ILE A 240 -21.61 -0.18 67.01
CA ILE A 240 -21.42 -0.24 68.47
C ILE A 240 -22.70 0.21 69.20
N ILE A 241 -23.35 1.27 68.71
CA ILE A 241 -24.62 1.78 69.26
C ILE A 241 -25.74 0.75 69.06
N ASP A 242 -25.79 0.12 67.88
CA ASP A 242 -26.83 -0.84 67.50
C ASP A 242 -26.60 -2.25 68.08
N THR A 243 -25.58 -2.45 68.92
CA THR A 243 -25.31 -3.73 69.60
C THR A 243 -25.99 -3.75 70.98
N PRO A 244 -27.15 -4.41 71.13
CA PRO A 244 -27.93 -4.40 72.37
C PRO A 244 -27.21 -5.09 73.54
N GLU A 245 -26.37 -6.09 73.28
CA GLU A 245 -25.61 -6.82 74.29
C GLU A 245 -24.61 -5.91 75.03
N LEU A 246 -23.91 -5.07 74.27
CA LEU A 246 -22.97 -4.09 74.82
C LEU A 246 -23.70 -3.02 75.64
N THR A 247 -24.82 -2.52 75.11
CA THR A 247 -25.67 -1.54 75.80
C THR A 247 -26.25 -2.10 77.10
N GLN A 248 -26.66 -3.37 77.11
CA GLN A 248 -27.16 -4.07 78.30
C GLN A 248 -26.05 -4.26 79.34
N LEU A 249 -24.85 -4.68 78.93
CA LEU A 249 -23.68 -4.83 79.80
C LEU A 249 -23.25 -3.50 80.45
N LEU A 250 -23.24 -2.41 79.69
CA LEU A 250 -22.84 -1.09 80.18
C LEU A 250 -23.85 -0.48 81.16
N ARG A 251 -25.14 -0.80 81.03
CA ARG A 251 -26.19 -0.39 81.99
C ARG A 251 -26.06 -1.05 83.36
N LEU A 252 -25.36 -2.18 83.47
CA LEU A 252 -25.16 -2.88 84.75
C LEU A 252 -24.09 -2.23 85.63
N ILE A 253 -23.33 -1.26 85.11
CA ILE A 253 -22.27 -0.56 85.85
C ILE A 253 -22.73 0.88 86.16
N PRO A 254 -23.29 1.15 87.36
CA PRO A 254 -23.76 2.49 87.71
C PRO A 254 -22.60 3.50 87.77
N LEU A 255 -22.91 4.77 87.49
CA LEU A 255 -22.00 5.94 87.42
C LEU A 255 -20.98 5.99 86.26
N VAL A 256 -20.47 4.85 85.76
CA VAL A 256 -19.42 4.84 84.71
C VAL A 256 -19.85 4.24 83.36
N GLY A 257 -20.97 3.53 83.29
CA GLY A 257 -21.46 2.88 82.06
C GLY A 257 -21.51 3.80 80.83
N GLY A 258 -22.08 5.00 80.96
CA GLY A 258 -22.16 5.96 79.85
C GLY A 258 -20.81 6.58 79.44
N ARG A 259 -19.84 6.68 80.36
CA ARG A 259 -18.47 7.13 80.02
C ARG A 259 -17.72 6.04 79.26
N ILE A 260 -17.91 4.79 79.66
CA ILE A 260 -17.31 3.63 78.98
C ILE A 260 -17.92 3.48 77.58
N GLU A 261 -19.22 3.70 77.41
CA GLU A 261 -19.91 3.70 76.11
C GLU A 261 -19.30 4.72 75.13
N GLN A 262 -19.18 5.99 75.55
CA GLN A 262 -18.55 7.05 74.75
C GLN A 262 -17.09 6.74 74.41
N GLN A 263 -16.36 6.13 75.36
CA GLN A 263 -14.97 5.75 75.14
C GLN A 263 -14.85 4.58 74.16
N ILE A 264 -15.71 3.57 74.25
CA ILE A 264 -15.76 2.44 73.30
C ILE A 264 -16.15 2.93 71.91
N GLN A 265 -17.13 3.82 71.78
CA GLN A 265 -17.49 4.46 70.50
C GLN A 265 -16.29 5.18 69.88
N SER A 266 -15.62 6.05 70.66
CA SER A 266 -14.43 6.77 70.17
C SER A 266 -13.28 5.86 69.77
N ILE A 267 -13.08 4.75 70.50
CA ILE A 267 -12.07 3.73 70.18
C ILE A 267 -12.48 2.98 68.92
N GLY A 268 -13.75 2.60 68.80
CA GLY A 268 -14.31 1.90 67.66
C GLY A 268 -14.21 2.71 66.37
N GLN A 269 -14.60 4.00 66.42
CA GLN A 269 -14.46 4.91 65.29
C GLN A 269 -13.00 5.02 64.85
N ARG A 270 -12.07 5.29 65.79
CA ARG A 270 -10.63 5.39 65.49
C ARG A 270 -10.05 4.07 64.96
N LEU A 271 -10.52 2.95 65.50
CA LEU A 271 -10.13 1.62 65.04
C LEU A 271 -10.61 1.37 63.62
N GLY A 272 -11.87 1.70 63.31
CA GLY A 272 -12.43 1.62 61.97
C GLY A 272 -11.68 2.50 60.96
N GLU A 273 -11.39 3.74 61.33
CA GLU A 273 -10.60 4.68 60.52
C GLU A 273 -9.17 4.15 60.26
N ASN A 274 -8.48 3.68 61.30
CA ASN A 274 -7.11 3.17 61.20
C ASN A 274 -7.01 1.86 60.42
N ILE A 275 -7.93 0.91 60.65
CA ILE A 275 -7.98 -0.36 59.89
C ILE A 275 -8.23 -0.05 58.42
N SER A 276 -9.20 0.82 58.11
CA SER A 276 -9.50 1.20 56.73
C SER A 276 -8.31 1.88 56.05
N ALA A 277 -7.60 2.76 56.77
CA ALA A 277 -6.39 3.38 56.26
C ALA A 277 -5.32 2.34 55.94
N GLY A 278 -5.09 1.38 56.85
CA GLY A 278 -4.12 0.30 56.68
C GLY A 278 -4.49 -0.71 55.58
N LEU A 279 -5.78 -0.85 55.24
CA LEU A 279 -6.22 -1.67 54.10
C LEU A 279 -6.12 -0.94 52.76
N ILE A 280 -6.26 0.38 52.76
CA ILE A 280 -6.15 1.20 51.54
C ILE A 280 -4.70 1.47 51.20
N GLU A 281 -3.82 1.68 52.20
CA GLU A 281 -2.40 2.03 51.99
C GLU A 281 -1.70 1.11 50.96
N PRO A 282 -1.80 -0.23 51.09
CA PRO A 282 -1.14 -1.13 50.17
C PRO A 282 -1.70 -1.07 48.76
N LEU A 283 -2.88 -0.48 48.52
CA LEU A 283 -3.50 -0.30 47.19
C LEU A 283 -3.06 1.00 46.51
N ILE A 284 -2.70 2.02 47.29
CA ILE A 284 -2.23 3.32 46.79
C ILE A 284 -0.71 3.41 46.68
N GLU A 285 0.01 2.53 47.36
CA GLU A 285 1.46 2.39 47.24
C GLU A 285 1.86 1.77 45.88
N GLY A 286 2.96 2.26 45.31
CA GLY A 286 3.51 1.83 44.03
C GLY A 286 3.77 3.00 43.06
N SER A 287 4.51 2.72 42.00
CA SER A 287 4.78 3.65 40.90
C SER A 287 4.65 2.93 39.55
N GLN A 288 4.73 3.65 38.43
CA GLN A 288 4.71 3.01 37.11
C GLN A 288 5.88 2.03 36.92
N ASP A 289 7.05 2.31 37.51
CA ASP A 289 8.25 1.46 37.43
C ASP A 289 8.19 0.25 38.38
N ALA A 290 7.47 0.38 39.50
CA ALA A 290 7.24 -0.69 40.47
C ALA A 290 5.74 -0.73 40.83
N PRO A 291 4.91 -1.30 39.94
CA PRO A 291 3.48 -1.31 40.15
C PRO A 291 3.08 -2.24 41.28
N ASN A 292 1.95 -1.92 41.89
CA ASN A 292 1.37 -2.67 42.98
C ASN A 292 1.13 -4.15 42.60
N PRO A 293 1.54 -5.12 43.44
CA PRO A 293 1.31 -6.55 43.17
C PRO A 293 -0.17 -6.91 43.02
N THR A 294 -1.08 -6.20 43.68
CA THR A 294 -2.52 -6.39 43.52
C THR A 294 -3.00 -6.00 42.13
N TYR A 295 -2.50 -4.89 41.57
CA TYR A 295 -2.84 -4.47 40.21
C TYR A 295 -2.21 -5.37 39.14
N GLN A 296 -0.99 -5.88 39.38
CA GLN A 296 -0.40 -6.91 38.53
C GLN A 296 -1.25 -8.18 38.51
N LEU A 297 -1.67 -8.66 39.69
CA LEU A 297 -2.53 -9.85 39.80
C LEU A 297 -3.89 -9.65 39.12
N ILE A 298 -4.54 -8.51 39.36
CA ILE A 298 -5.82 -8.17 38.70
C ILE A 298 -5.62 -8.16 37.18
N SER A 299 -4.57 -7.51 36.69
CA SER A 299 -4.31 -7.40 35.25
C SER A 299 -4.01 -8.76 34.61
N GLN A 300 -3.23 -9.60 35.29
CA GLN A 300 -2.95 -10.97 34.84
C GLN A 300 -4.25 -11.78 34.76
N ARG A 301 -5.10 -11.72 35.79
CA ARG A 301 -6.38 -12.42 35.80
C ARG A 301 -7.33 -11.91 34.74
N VAL A 302 -7.36 -10.60 34.48
CA VAL A 302 -8.18 -9.99 33.43
C VAL A 302 -7.69 -10.39 32.04
N SER A 303 -6.37 -10.44 31.82
CA SER A 303 -5.75 -10.92 30.57
C SER A 303 -6.00 -12.41 30.33
N GLU A 304 -6.23 -13.18 31.39
CA GLU A 304 -6.58 -14.60 31.33
C GLU A 304 -8.06 -14.87 30.97
N ILE A 305 -8.95 -13.88 31.08
CA ILE A 305 -10.39 -14.04 30.83
C ILE A 305 -10.61 -14.52 29.40
N ASN A 306 -11.51 -15.50 29.24
CA ASN A 306 -11.87 -16.02 27.92
C ASN A 306 -12.57 -14.91 27.11
N ILE A 307 -11.94 -14.55 25.98
CA ILE A 307 -12.31 -13.47 25.06
C ILE A 307 -13.59 -13.78 24.27
N ASN A 308 -14.23 -14.92 24.52
CA ASN A 308 -15.57 -15.25 24.04
C ASN A 308 -16.68 -14.36 24.65
N ASN A 309 -16.38 -13.08 24.92
CA ASN A 309 -17.34 -12.05 25.29
C ASN A 309 -17.72 -11.26 24.03
N ARG A 310 -19.00 -11.32 23.65
CA ARG A 310 -19.55 -10.62 22.48
C ARG A 310 -19.23 -9.12 22.47
N GLN A 311 -19.11 -8.48 23.62
CA GLN A 311 -18.81 -7.04 23.70
C GLN A 311 -17.38 -6.71 23.27
N LEU A 312 -16.42 -7.54 23.67
CA LEU A 312 -15.01 -7.37 23.29
C LEU A 312 -14.82 -7.66 21.80
N GLU A 313 -15.52 -8.68 21.31
CA GLU A 313 -15.56 -9.05 19.90
C GLU A 313 -16.08 -7.90 19.03
N GLN A 314 -17.23 -7.30 19.38
CA GLN A 314 -17.79 -6.15 18.70
C GLN A 314 -16.86 -4.93 18.73
N LEU A 315 -16.17 -4.70 19.85
CA LEU A 315 -15.23 -3.59 19.96
C LEU A 315 -14.04 -3.76 19.03
N VAL A 316 -13.42 -4.94 19.02
CA VAL A 316 -12.26 -5.22 18.15
C VAL A 316 -12.67 -5.18 16.68
N GLU A 317 -13.82 -5.76 16.34
CA GLU A 317 -14.40 -5.69 15.00
C GLU A 317 -14.61 -4.24 14.54
N SER A 318 -15.23 -3.40 15.38
CA SER A 318 -15.43 -1.97 15.09
C SER A 318 -14.10 -1.25 14.86
N VAL A 319 -13.09 -1.48 15.70
CA VAL A 319 -11.78 -0.83 15.58
C VAL A 319 -11.06 -1.26 14.30
N VAL A 320 -11.11 -2.55 13.97
CA VAL A 320 -10.51 -3.07 12.73
C VAL A 320 -11.21 -2.49 11.50
N PHE A 321 -12.55 -2.45 11.48
CA PHE A 321 -13.28 -1.85 10.37
C PHE A 321 -13.04 -0.37 10.22
N GLU A 322 -13.00 0.39 11.32
CA GLU A 322 -12.69 1.82 11.30
C GLU A 322 -11.27 2.06 10.76
N THR A 323 -10.32 1.21 11.14
CA THR A 323 -8.94 1.27 10.63
C THR A 323 -8.89 0.97 9.13
N LEU A 324 -9.54 -0.10 8.67
CA LEU A 324 -9.62 -0.46 7.25
C LEU A 324 -10.29 0.65 6.43
N GLU A 325 -11.33 1.28 6.96
CA GLU A 325 -12.01 2.39 6.31
C GLU A 325 -11.12 3.65 6.25
N SER A 326 -10.36 3.94 7.30
CA SER A 326 -9.39 5.03 7.33
C SER A 326 -8.30 4.83 6.26
N VAL A 327 -7.73 3.62 6.16
CA VAL A 327 -6.75 3.27 5.12
C VAL A 327 -7.39 3.40 3.72
N ARG A 328 -8.62 2.92 3.54
CA ARG A 328 -9.35 3.08 2.27
C ARG A 328 -9.54 4.54 1.88
N LYS A 329 -9.88 5.42 2.84
CA LYS A 329 -10.02 6.87 2.61
C LYS A 329 -8.69 7.50 2.19
N GLN A 330 -7.59 7.10 2.81
CA GLN A 330 -6.26 7.59 2.47
C GLN A 330 -5.82 7.17 1.07
N VAL A 331 -6.07 5.91 0.67
CA VAL A 331 -5.74 5.39 -0.67
C VAL A 331 -6.55 6.07 -1.77
N LYS A 332 -7.77 6.56 -1.46
CA LYS A 332 -8.57 7.35 -2.43
C LYS A 332 -8.00 8.75 -2.71
N VAL A 333 -7.04 9.23 -1.92
CA VAL A 333 -6.41 10.54 -2.15
C VAL A 333 -5.39 10.42 -3.29
N LYS A 334 -5.73 11.00 -4.44
CA LYS A 334 -4.92 10.94 -5.67
C LYS A 334 -3.70 11.87 -5.59
N GLN A 335 -2.51 11.30 -5.51
CA GLN A 335 -1.23 12.01 -5.44
C GLN A 335 -0.90 12.71 -6.76
N TRP A 336 -1.26 12.10 -7.90
CA TRP A 336 -1.03 12.73 -9.20
C TRP A 336 -1.82 14.03 -9.38
N GLN A 337 -3.01 14.17 -8.78
CA GLN A 337 -3.80 15.41 -8.85
C GLN A 337 -3.11 16.55 -8.09
N GLN A 338 -2.49 16.25 -6.94
CA GLN A 338 -1.70 17.21 -6.18
C GLN A 338 -0.46 17.65 -6.98
N THR A 339 0.22 16.68 -7.61
CA THR A 339 1.39 16.96 -8.46
C THR A 339 0.99 17.84 -9.66
N LEU A 340 -0.16 17.57 -10.30
CA LEU A 340 -0.65 18.37 -11.42
C LEU A 340 -0.95 19.80 -10.98
N ALA A 341 -1.64 19.97 -9.85
CA ALA A 341 -1.94 21.28 -9.28
C ALA A 341 -0.68 22.08 -8.90
N GLU A 342 0.38 21.41 -8.42
CA GLU A 342 1.70 22.02 -8.20
C GLU A 342 2.35 22.48 -9.52
N TYR A 343 2.31 21.64 -10.55
CA TYR A 343 2.85 21.99 -11.88
C TYR A 343 2.11 23.17 -12.52
N ASP A 344 0.78 23.25 -12.37
CA ASP A 344 -0.02 24.35 -12.89
C ASP A 344 0.27 25.66 -12.14
N ARG A 345 0.48 25.60 -10.81
CA ARG A 345 0.88 26.77 -9.99
C ARG A 345 2.28 27.30 -10.27
N ILE A 346 3.21 26.46 -10.74
CA ILE A 346 4.58 26.89 -11.12
C ILE A 346 4.60 27.55 -12.50
N LYS A 347 3.52 27.38 -13.29
CA LYS A 347 3.40 27.87 -14.66
C LYS A 347 2.67 29.22 -14.77
N GLU A 348 1.90 29.58 -13.75
CA GLU A 348 1.43 30.95 -13.47
C GLU A 348 2.57 31.79 -12.86
#